data_AF-A0A4R2HQY3-F1
#
_entry.id   AF-A0A4R2HQY3-F1
#
_cell.length_a   1.000
_cell.length_b   1.000
_cell.length_c   1.000
_cell.angle_alpha   90.00
_cell.angle_beta   90.00
_cell.angle_gamma   90.00
#
_symmetry.space_group_name_H-M   'P 1'
#
loop_
_entity.id
_entity.type
_entity.pdbx_description
1 polymer ?
#
loop_
_entity_poly.entity_id
_entity_poly.type
_entity_poly.pdbx_seq_one_letter_code
_entity_poly.pdbx_strand_id
1 'polypeptide(L)'
;MTDRHRIAMAYQACEVADLARSAVTLDNAADAVPQAELVLAAAQQLLAAATRLAQEHPHAPSDPLQLFAYTHPDEAAADVADWLAISPCALDRATDHARGEGRGR
;
A
#
# COMPACT_ATOMS: atom_id res chain seq x y z
N MET A 1 12.52 -13.84 6.81
CA MET A 1 11.45 -14.66 6.20
C MET A 1 10.36 -13.69 5.77
N THR A 2 10.46 -13.17 4.56
CA THR A 2 9.50 -12.21 4.01
C THR A 2 8.26 -13.00 3.60
N ASP A 3 7.18 -12.85 4.37
CA ASP A 3 5.93 -13.56 4.14
C ASP A 3 5.28 -13.00 2.87
N ARG A 4 5.31 -13.78 1.78
CA ARG A 4 4.83 -13.38 0.45
C ARG A 4 3.39 -12.87 0.48
N HIS A 5 2.55 -13.43 1.36
CA HIS A 5 1.17 -12.97 1.52
C HIS A 5 1.09 -11.60 2.19
N ARG A 6 1.98 -11.31 3.16
CA ARG A 6 2.07 -9.98 3.77
C ARG A 6 2.53 -8.93 2.77
N ILE A 7 3.49 -9.26 1.90
CA ILE A 7 3.96 -8.33 0.87
C ILE A 7 2.87 -8.08 -0.17
N ALA A 8 2.21 -9.13 -0.66
CA ALA A 8 1.08 -8.99 -1.59
C ALA A 8 -0.07 -8.14 -1.00
N MET A 9 -0.37 -8.33 0.29
CA MET A 9 -1.35 -7.49 1.00
C MET A 9 -0.89 -6.03 1.10
N ALA A 10 0.38 -5.78 1.44
CA ALA A 10 0.93 -4.44 1.54
C ALA A 10 0.88 -3.71 0.19
N TYR A 11 1.22 -4.40 -0.89
CA TYR A 11 1.19 -3.85 -2.25
C TYR A 11 -0.23 -3.43 -2.67
N GLN A 12 -1.23 -4.28 -2.38
CA GLN A 12 -2.63 -3.93 -2.62
C GLN A 12 -3.10 -2.74 -1.76
N ALA A 13 -2.58 -2.58 -0.54
CA ALA A 13 -2.90 -1.45 0.31
C ALA A 13 -2.34 -0.13 -0.24
N CYS A 14 -1.13 -0.15 -0.81
CA CYS A 14 -0.56 1.00 -1.52
C CYS A 14 -1.45 1.42 -2.71
N GLU A 15 -1.90 0.48 -3.52
CA GLU A 15 -2.78 0.74 -4.66
C GLU A 15 -4.09 1.41 -4.24
N VAL A 16 -4.74 0.92 -3.17
CA VAL A 16 -5.95 1.53 -2.62
C VAL A 16 -5.68 2.97 -2.17
N ALA A 17 -4.55 3.20 -1.50
CA ALA A 17 -4.17 4.52 -1.02
C ALA A 17 -3.90 5.52 -2.16
N ASP A 18 -3.25 5.08 -3.24
CA ASP A 18 -2.97 5.93 -4.39
C ASP A 18 -4.24 6.24 -5.21
N LEU A 19 -5.14 5.25 -5.38
CA LEU A 19 -6.45 5.48 -6.00
C LEU A 19 -7.32 6.43 -5.18
N ALA A 20 -7.34 6.27 -3.84
CA ALA A 20 -8.07 7.16 -2.94
C ALA A 20 -7.48 8.57 -2.94
N ARG A 21 -6.15 8.70 -2.96
CA ARG A 21 -5.46 9.99 -3.09
C ARG A 21 -5.84 10.68 -4.41
N SER A 22 -5.91 9.93 -5.50
CA SER A 22 -6.33 10.47 -6.80
C SER A 22 -7.80 10.89 -6.81
N ALA A 23 -8.67 10.15 -6.11
CA ALA A 23 -10.09 10.45 -6.01
C ALA A 23 -10.38 11.78 -5.32
N VAL A 24 -9.63 12.12 -4.27
CA VAL A 24 -9.85 13.38 -3.52
C VAL A 24 -9.31 14.61 -4.25
N THR A 25 -8.56 14.43 -5.34
CA THR A 25 -8.04 15.52 -6.17
C THR A 25 -8.90 15.79 -7.41
N LEU A 26 -10.04 15.10 -7.57
CA LEU A 26 -10.92 15.30 -8.72
C LEU A 26 -11.73 16.60 -8.60
N ASP A 27 -11.63 17.45 -9.61
CA ASP A 27 -12.41 18.70 -9.71
C ASP A 27 -13.76 18.49 -10.42
N ASN A 28 -13.90 17.42 -11.21
CA ASN A 28 -15.09 17.13 -12.02
C ASN A 28 -15.96 16.06 -11.34
N ALA A 29 -17.21 16.44 -11.02
CA ALA A 29 -18.18 15.54 -10.41
C ALA A 29 -18.53 14.31 -11.29
N ALA A 30 -18.42 14.42 -12.62
CA ALA A 30 -18.69 13.28 -13.51
C ALA A 30 -17.64 12.16 -13.39
N ASP A 31 -16.42 12.50 -12.98
CA ASP A 31 -15.31 11.53 -12.85
C ASP A 31 -15.27 10.90 -11.44
N ALA A 32 -16.00 11.47 -10.48
CA ALA A 32 -16.00 11.02 -9.09
C ALA A 32 -16.57 9.60 -8.91
N VAL A 33 -17.64 9.25 -9.63
CA VAL A 33 -18.28 7.93 -9.52
C VAL A 33 -17.38 6.82 -10.07
N PRO A 34 -16.87 6.89 -11.32
CA PRO A 34 -15.94 5.89 -11.84
C PRO A 34 -14.70 5.72 -10.94
N GLN A 35 -14.16 6.82 -10.40
CA GLN A 35 -13.01 6.74 -9.51
C GLN A 35 -13.34 6.07 -8.18
N ALA A 36 -14.52 6.35 -7.59
CA ALA A 36 -14.97 5.66 -6.38
C ALA A 36 -15.18 4.15 -6.61
N GLU A 37 -15.65 3.75 -7.79
CA GLU A 37 -15.77 2.34 -8.17
C GLU A 37 -14.40 1.65 -8.25
N LEU A 38 -13.37 2.33 -8.78
CA LEU A 38 -11.99 1.82 -8.80
C LEU A 38 -11.44 1.63 -7.38
N VAL A 39 -11.65 2.62 -6.49
CA VAL A 39 -11.24 2.51 -5.08
C VAL A 39 -11.94 1.34 -4.39
N LEU A 40 -13.24 1.17 -4.63
CA LEU A 40 -14.00 0.06 -4.06
C LEU A 40 -13.49 -1.30 -4.56
N ALA A 41 -13.25 -1.44 -5.87
CA ALA A 41 -12.71 -2.66 -6.44
C ALA A 41 -11.33 -3.02 -5.85
N ALA A 42 -10.44 -2.03 -5.72
CA ALA A 42 -9.13 -2.23 -5.10
C ALA A 42 -9.25 -2.61 -3.61
N ALA A 43 -10.19 -2.01 -2.87
CA ALA A 43 -10.45 -2.33 -1.47
C ALA A 43 -10.98 -3.77 -1.29
N GLN A 44 -11.81 -4.26 -2.22
CA GLN A 44 -12.26 -5.65 -2.23
C GLN A 44 -11.08 -6.62 -2.45
N GLN A 45 -10.14 -6.26 -3.33
CA GLN A 45 -8.92 -7.05 -3.53
C GLN A 45 -8.02 -7.06 -2.29
N LEU A 46 -7.93 -5.94 -1.57
CA LEU A 46 -7.20 -5.85 -0.30
C LEU A 46 -7.82 -6.76 0.77
N LEU A 47 -9.15 -6.73 0.89
CA LEU A 47 -9.87 -7.61 1.80
C LEU A 47 -9.63 -9.09 1.47
N ALA A 48 -9.64 -9.44 0.18
CA ALA A 48 -9.33 -10.80 -0.26
C ALA A 48 -7.89 -11.22 0.11
N ALA A 49 -6.91 -10.30 -0.03
CA ALA A 49 -5.53 -10.54 0.36
C ALA A 49 -5.38 -10.76 1.87
N ALA A 50 -6.00 -9.90 2.68
CA ALA A 50 -6.01 -10.03 4.14
C ALA A 50 -6.68 -11.32 4.61
N THR A 51 -7.78 -11.72 3.94
CA THR A 51 -8.48 -12.97 4.23
C THR A 51 -7.60 -14.18 3.96
N ARG A 52 -6.88 -14.21 2.82
CA ARG A 52 -5.91 -15.27 2.53
C ARG A 52 -4.80 -15.37 3.57
N LEU A 53 -4.25 -14.21 3.97
CA LEU A 53 -3.22 -14.15 5.01
C LEU A 53 -3.73 -14.71 6.35
N ALA A 54 -4.96 -14.34 6.75
CA ALA A 54 -5.55 -14.78 8.02
C ALA A 54 -5.89 -16.28 8.04
N GLN A 55 -6.26 -16.84 6.89
CA GLN A 55 -6.66 -18.24 6.75
C GLN A 55 -5.49 -19.17 6.38
N GLU A 56 -4.27 -18.65 6.26
CA GLU A 56 -3.08 -19.39 5.81
C GLU A 56 -3.32 -20.17 4.50
N HIS A 57 -4.14 -19.62 3.60
CA HIS A 57 -4.51 -20.32 2.39
C HIS A 57 -3.29 -20.51 1.47
N PRO A 58 -2.99 -21.74 1.02
CA PRO A 58 -1.80 -22.01 0.21
C PRO A 58 -1.94 -21.59 -1.26
N HIS A 59 -3.10 -21.06 -1.66
CA HIS A 59 -3.35 -20.70 -3.06
C HIS A 59 -2.75 -19.33 -3.37
N ALA A 60 -1.94 -19.30 -4.43
CA ALA A 60 -1.39 -18.06 -4.97
C ALA A 60 -2.53 -17.10 -5.36
N PRO A 61 -2.33 -15.78 -5.17
CA PRO A 61 -3.30 -14.78 -5.62
C PRO A 61 -3.42 -14.80 -7.15
N SER A 62 -4.63 -14.53 -7.64
CA SER A 62 -4.92 -14.44 -9.08
C SER A 62 -4.90 -13.01 -9.62
N ASP A 63 -4.99 -12.02 -8.74
CA ASP A 63 -4.88 -10.62 -9.11
C ASP A 63 -3.44 -10.33 -9.62
N PRO A 64 -3.26 -9.66 -10.78
CA PRO A 64 -1.93 -9.44 -11.36
C PRO A 64 -0.94 -8.71 -10.44
N LEU A 65 -1.42 -7.71 -9.69
CA LEU A 65 -0.59 -6.89 -8.81
C LEU A 65 -0.10 -7.73 -7.63
N GLN A 66 -1.02 -8.51 -7.06
CA GLN A 66 -0.70 -9.42 -5.97
C GLN A 66 0.15 -10.61 -6.44
N LEU A 67 -0.04 -11.09 -7.67
CA LEU A 67 0.76 -12.16 -8.26
C LEU A 67 2.20 -11.70 -8.49
N PHE A 68 2.42 -10.45 -8.92
CA PHE A 68 3.74 -9.85 -9.00
C PHE A 68 4.41 -9.86 -7.62
N ALA A 69 3.77 -9.27 -6.61
CA ALA A 69 4.30 -9.21 -5.25
C ALA A 69 4.54 -10.59 -4.61
N TYR A 70 3.70 -11.57 -4.96
CA TYR A 70 3.85 -12.96 -4.52
C TYR A 70 5.03 -13.67 -5.20
N THR A 71 5.29 -13.38 -6.48
CA THR A 71 6.37 -14.01 -7.28
C THR A 71 7.72 -13.33 -7.07
N HIS A 72 7.71 -12.01 -6.87
CA HIS A 72 8.89 -11.14 -6.71
C HIS A 72 8.85 -10.42 -5.34
N PRO A 73 8.89 -11.15 -4.21
CA PRO A 73 8.66 -10.57 -2.89
C PRO A 73 9.71 -9.53 -2.47
N ASP A 74 10.96 -9.67 -2.92
CA ASP A 74 12.04 -8.74 -2.57
C ASP A 74 11.93 -7.42 -3.34
N GLU A 75 11.56 -7.49 -4.62
CA GLU A 75 11.28 -6.31 -5.46
C GLU A 75 10.07 -5.55 -4.92
N ALA A 76 8.97 -6.27 -4.68
CA ALA A 76 7.76 -5.67 -4.13
C ALA A 76 7.95 -5.09 -2.73
N ALA A 77 8.82 -5.68 -1.90
CA ALA A 77 9.17 -5.11 -0.60
C ALA A 77 9.95 -3.79 -0.73
N ALA A 78 10.83 -3.67 -1.74
CA ALA A 78 11.55 -2.43 -2.03
C ALA A 78 10.59 -1.33 -2.48
N ASP A 79 9.67 -1.64 -3.39
CA ASP A 79 8.66 -0.67 -3.87
C ASP A 79 7.77 -0.15 -2.74
N VAL A 80 7.32 -1.04 -1.84
CA VAL A 80 6.55 -0.65 -0.65
C VAL A 80 7.39 0.23 0.28
N ALA A 81 8.67 -0.07 0.47
CA ALA A 81 9.56 0.74 1.30
C ALA A 81 9.76 2.15 0.72
N ASP A 82 9.97 2.25 -0.60
CA ASP A 82 10.09 3.52 -1.31
C ASP A 82 8.79 4.33 -1.22
N TRP A 83 7.63 3.70 -1.42
CA TRP A 83 6.32 4.34 -1.28
C TRP A 83 6.09 4.91 0.14
N LEU A 84 6.48 4.13 1.17
CA LEU A 84 6.40 4.57 2.57
C LEU A 84 7.35 5.75 2.85
N ALA A 85 8.51 5.81 2.20
CA ALA A 85 9.46 6.90 2.38
C ALA A 85 8.98 8.23 1.75
N ILE A 86 8.19 8.17 0.68
CA ILE A 86 7.72 9.35 -0.07
C ILE A 86 6.41 9.92 0.52
N SER A 87 5.62 9.13 1.24
CA SER A 87 4.34 9.61 1.79
C SER A 87 4.53 10.70 2.86
N PRO A 88 3.74 11.79 2.84
CA PRO A 88 3.92 12.95 3.73
C PRO A 88 3.82 12.63 5.23
N CYS A 89 3.16 11.52 5.62
CA CYS A 89 3.16 11.02 6.99
C CYS A 89 4.54 10.48 7.46
N ALA A 90 5.42 10.07 6.55
CA ALA A 90 6.78 9.62 6.90
C ALA A 90 7.76 10.79 7.05
N LEU A 91 7.49 11.91 6.38
CA LEU A 91 8.27 13.14 6.52
C LEU A 91 8.24 13.69 7.96
N ASP A 92 7.11 13.53 8.66
CA ASP A 92 6.94 14.01 10.04
C ASP A 92 7.85 13.28 11.05
N ARG A 93 8.16 11.99 10.81
CA ARG A 93 9.11 11.23 11.64
C ARG A 93 10.57 11.62 11.41
N ALA A 94 10.92 12.07 10.19
CA ALA A 94 12.27 12.53 9.90
C ALA A 94 12.58 13.88 10.60
N THR A 95 11.57 14.74 10.75
CA THR A 95 11.68 16.00 11.50
C THR A 95 11.77 15.79 13.02
N ASP A 96 11.22 14.71 13.57
CA ASP A 96 11.35 14.40 15.01
C ASP A 96 12.74 13.89 15.38
N HIS A 97 13.42 13.15 14.48
CA HIS A 97 14.81 12.72 14.71
C HIS A 97 15.82 13.88 14.63
N ALA A 98 15.55 14.90 13.82
CA ALA A 98 16.42 16.07 13.70
C ALA A 98 16.34 17.05 14.89
N ARG A 99 15.37 16.90 15.80
CA ARG A 99 15.17 17.81 16.95
C ARG A 99 15.74 17.28 18.28
N GLY A 100 16.29 16.06 18.29
CA GLY A 100 16.82 15.38 19.49
C GLY A 100 18.32 15.56 19.77
N GLU A 101 19.14 15.91 18.77
CA GLU A 101 20.60 16.01 18.93
C GLU A 101 21.04 17.47 19.13
N GLY A 102 20.75 18.04 20.31
CA GLY A 102 21.14 19.42 20.55
C GLY A 102 20.86 19.98 21.94
N ARG A 103 21.27 19.29 23.02
CA ARG A 103 21.70 19.94 24.29
C ARG A 103 22.23 18.92 25.28
N GLY A 104 23.56 18.83 25.37
CA GLY A 104 24.25 17.96 26.31
C GLY A 104 25.69 18.37 26.54
N ARG A 105 25.85 19.54 27.17
CA ARG A 105 27.07 20.09 27.83
C ARG A 105 28.18 20.66 26.94
#